data_AF-A3LXW7-F1
#
_entry.id   AF-A3LXW7-F1
#
_cell.length_a   1.000
_cell.length_b   1.000
_cell.length_c   1.000
_cell.angle_alpha   90.00
_cell.angle_beta   90.00
_cell.angle_gamma   90.00
#
_symmetry.space_group_name_H-M   'P 1'
#
loop_
_entity.id
_entity.type
_entity.pdbx_description
1 polymer ?
#
loop_
_entity_poly.entity_id
_entity_poly.type
_entity_poly.pdbx_seq_one_letter_code
_entity_poly.pdbx_strand_id
1 'polypeptide(L)'
;SSSKDYHKIYEKYHDKFKKVYAQSIRLFESEKSQRQTLAYYQRKNQALLRVLEEFETANGYKEEPDSVEQIFAGGDRSRLEKIVQQAPHLASSLGPIFQLIAENSISVQKRHYINLYINETVPDLINDDLISIETNPQDPESWTRRHYPNLTTSKFKPVHFPAN
;
A
#
# COMPACT_ATOMS: atom_id res chain seq x y z
N SER A 1 -18.29 -13.14 -47.22
CA SER A 1 -17.14 -12.28 -46.87
C SER A 1 -16.99 -11.93 -45.38
N SER A 2 -17.73 -12.58 -44.46
CA SER A 2 -17.82 -12.15 -43.04
C SER A 2 -16.71 -12.72 -42.11
N SER A 3 -16.16 -13.90 -42.40
CA SER A 3 -15.15 -14.56 -41.55
C SER A 3 -13.77 -13.86 -41.51
N LYS A 4 -13.36 -13.18 -42.59
CA LYS A 4 -12.06 -12.48 -42.65
C LYS A 4 -12.00 -11.22 -41.77
N ASP A 5 -13.15 -10.58 -41.52
CA ASP A 5 -13.22 -9.40 -40.65
C ASP A 5 -13.20 -9.77 -39.17
N TYR A 6 -13.88 -10.86 -38.78
CA TYR A 6 -13.83 -11.35 -37.41
C TYR A 6 -12.43 -11.81 -37.00
N HIS A 7 -11.67 -12.45 -37.90
CA HIS A 7 -10.30 -12.85 -37.63
C HIS A 7 -9.38 -11.64 -37.38
N LYS A 8 -9.49 -10.58 -38.20
CA LYS A 8 -8.71 -9.35 -37.99
C LYS A 8 -9.07 -8.64 -36.68
N ILE A 9 -10.35 -8.63 -36.31
CA ILE A 9 -10.82 -8.07 -35.05
C ILE A 9 -10.26 -8.87 -33.88
N TYR A 10 -10.30 -10.20 -33.97
CA TYR A 10 -9.72 -11.10 -32.96
C TYR A 10 -8.22 -10.82 -32.74
N GLU A 11 -7.42 -10.81 -33.80
CA GLU A 11 -5.97 -10.54 -33.71
C GLU A 11 -5.69 -9.18 -33.06
N LYS A 12 -6.44 -8.13 -33.42
CA LYS A 12 -6.31 -6.80 -32.81
C LYS A 12 -6.57 -6.82 -31.30
N TYR A 13 -7.61 -7.52 -30.84
CA TYR A 13 -7.92 -7.61 -29.41
C TYR A 13 -6.94 -8.51 -28.67
N HIS A 14 -6.47 -9.59 -29.30
CA HIS A 14 -5.45 -10.48 -28.75
C HIS A 14 -4.13 -9.75 -28.52
N ASP A 15 -3.68 -8.96 -29.49
CA ASP A 15 -2.47 -8.14 -29.37
C ASP A 15 -2.60 -7.07 -28.28
N LYS A 16 -3.77 -6.43 -28.18
CA LYS A 16 -4.05 -5.48 -27.10
C LYS A 16 -4.02 -6.18 -25.73
N PHE A 17 -4.65 -7.35 -25.63
CA PHE A 17 -4.66 -8.16 -24.41
C PHE A 17 -3.24 -8.52 -23.98
N LYS A 18 -2.41 -9.09 -24.87
CA LYS A 18 -1.02 -9.45 -24.56
C LYS A 18 -0.22 -8.27 -24.01
N LYS A 19 -0.33 -7.10 -24.62
CA LYS A 19 0.39 -5.89 -24.18
C LYS A 19 -0.03 -5.45 -22.78
N VAL A 20 -1.34 -5.38 -22.53
CA VAL A 20 -1.87 -4.96 -21.23
C VAL A 20 -1.56 -6.00 -20.15
N TYR A 21 -1.67 -7.29 -20.47
CA TYR A 21 -1.37 -8.38 -19.55
C TYR A 21 0.10 -8.39 -19.13
N ALA A 22 1.03 -8.23 -20.07
CA ALA A 22 2.46 -8.14 -19.76
C ALA A 22 2.77 -6.94 -18.85
N GLN A 23 2.13 -5.79 -19.07
CA GLN A 23 2.26 -4.64 -18.18
C GLN A 23 1.69 -4.92 -16.79
N SER A 24 0.53 -5.58 -16.71
CA SER A 24 -0.10 -5.93 -15.44
C SER A 24 0.77 -6.87 -14.61
N ILE A 25 1.38 -7.90 -15.22
CA ILE A 25 2.30 -8.80 -14.51
C ILE A 25 3.46 -8.00 -13.92
N ARG A 26 4.12 -7.17 -14.73
CA ARG A 26 5.27 -6.38 -14.30
C ARG A 26 4.91 -5.42 -13.16
N LEU A 27 3.75 -4.76 -13.24
CA LEU A 27 3.28 -3.85 -12.20
C LEU A 27 2.98 -4.61 -10.91
N PHE A 28 2.33 -5.76 -10.99
CA PHE A 28 2.02 -6.60 -9.84
C PHE A 28 3.29 -7.09 -9.13
N GLU A 29 4.25 -7.62 -9.87
CA GLU A 29 5.54 -8.07 -9.30
C GLU A 29 6.33 -6.93 -8.66
N SER A 30 6.35 -5.76 -9.30
CA SER A 30 7.01 -4.58 -8.76
C SER A 30 6.35 -4.11 -7.47
N GLU A 31 5.02 -4.04 -7.43
CA GLU A 31 4.28 -3.57 -6.26
C GLU A 31 4.37 -4.57 -5.10
N LYS A 32 4.29 -5.88 -5.40
CA LYS A 32 4.57 -6.96 -4.43
C LYS A 32 5.95 -6.81 -3.80
N SER A 33 6.98 -6.60 -4.61
CA SER A 33 8.36 -6.43 -4.13
C SER A 33 8.54 -5.16 -3.29
N GLN A 34 7.88 -4.06 -3.69
CA GLN A 34 7.89 -2.81 -2.94
C GLN A 34 7.24 -2.97 -1.56
N ARG A 35 6.08 -3.65 -1.48
CA ARG A 35 5.42 -3.92 -0.19
C ARG A 35 6.26 -4.80 0.72
N GLN A 36 6.87 -5.86 0.19
CA GLN A 36 7.79 -6.71 0.97
C GLN A 36 8.96 -5.91 1.54
N THR A 37 9.54 -5.02 0.73
CA THR A 37 10.65 -4.15 1.13
C THR A 37 10.20 -3.18 2.23
N LEU A 38 9.05 -2.54 2.06
CA LEU A 38 8.47 -1.63 3.05
C LEU A 38 8.22 -2.36 4.38
N ALA A 39 7.57 -3.51 4.34
CA ALA A 39 7.26 -4.31 5.52
C ALA A 39 8.51 -4.71 6.30
N TYR A 40 9.57 -5.12 5.59
CA TYR A 40 10.86 -5.44 6.21
C TYR A 40 11.46 -4.25 6.96
N TYR A 41 11.54 -3.08 6.32
CA TYR A 41 12.10 -1.89 6.96
C TYR A 41 11.24 -1.36 8.10
N GLN A 42 9.91 -1.43 7.97
CA GLN A 42 8.99 -1.01 9.03
C GLN A 42 9.18 -1.85 10.31
N ARG A 43 9.17 -3.18 10.19
CA ARG A 43 9.40 -4.08 11.33
C ARG A 43 10.77 -3.85 11.97
N LYS A 44 11.81 -3.69 11.14
CA LYS A 44 13.16 -3.40 11.64
C LYS A 44 13.21 -2.09 12.41
N ASN A 45 12.60 -1.03 11.87
CA ASN A 45 12.57 0.27 12.53
C ASN A 45 11.78 0.22 13.84
N GLN A 46 10.63 -0.45 13.87
CA GLN A 46 9.85 -0.67 15.10
C GLN A 46 10.66 -1.45 16.16
N ALA A 47 11.40 -2.48 15.77
CA ALA A 47 12.25 -3.23 16.69
C ALA A 47 13.37 -2.34 17.29
N LEU A 48 14.01 -1.51 16.46
CA LEU A 48 15.02 -0.55 16.93
C LEU A 48 14.40 0.49 17.89
N LEU A 49 13.21 1.00 17.57
CA LEU A 49 12.51 1.95 18.43
C LEU A 49 12.15 1.33 19.79
N ARG A 50 11.72 0.06 19.83
CA ARG A 50 11.47 -0.66 21.08
C ARG A 50 12.72 -0.80 21.94
N VAL A 51 13.86 -1.17 21.34
CA VAL A 51 15.14 -1.28 22.07
C VAL A 51 15.59 0.08 22.62
N LEU A 52 15.42 1.15 21.83
CA LEU A 52 15.73 2.51 22.29
C LEU A 52 14.82 2.93 23.45
N GLU A 53 13.53 2.62 23.37
CA GLU A 53 12.56 2.87 24.44
C GLU A 53 12.88 2.10 25.72
N GLU A 54 13.27 0.83 25.62
CA GLU A 54 13.73 0.02 26.76
C GLU A 54 14.97 0.64 27.40
N PHE A 55 15.92 1.12 26.59
CA PHE A 55 17.14 1.78 27.07
C PHE A 55 16.84 3.13 27.74
N GLU A 56 15.98 3.96 27.15
CA GLU A 56 15.60 5.25 27.73
C GLU A 56 14.87 5.07 29.07
N THR A 57 13.97 4.08 29.14
CA THR A 57 13.26 3.72 30.37
C THR A 57 14.21 3.20 31.44
N ALA A 58 15.12 2.28 31.09
CA ALA A 58 16.08 1.70 32.03
C ALA A 58 17.05 2.73 32.64
N ASN A 59 17.36 3.80 31.91
CA ASN A 59 18.24 4.88 32.36
C ASN A 59 17.49 6.08 32.95
N GLY A 60 16.17 5.99 33.11
CA GLY A 60 15.35 7.07 33.69
C GLY A 60 15.26 8.32 32.81
N TYR A 61 15.49 8.21 31.50
CA TYR A 61 15.35 9.32 30.55
C TYR A 61 13.91 9.53 30.08
N LYS A 62 13.01 8.57 30.35
CA LYS A 62 11.63 8.58 29.88
C LYS A 62 10.67 8.77 31.06
N GLU A 63 10.10 9.96 31.19
CA GLU A 63 8.82 10.17 31.89
C GLU A 63 7.71 9.90 30.86
N GLU A 64 6.77 9.00 31.15
CA GLU A 64 5.61 8.84 30.27
C GLU A 64 4.83 10.16 30.25
N PRO A 65 4.58 10.76 29.08
CA PRO A 65 3.79 11.99 29.02
C PRO A 65 2.33 11.68 29.34
N ASP A 66 1.78 12.34 30.36
CA ASP A 66 0.40 12.18 30.81
C ASP A 66 -0.62 12.73 29.81
N SER A 67 -0.19 13.49 28.79
CA SER A 67 -1.06 14.01 27.74
C SER A 67 -0.35 14.31 26.42
N VAL A 68 -1.12 14.41 25.33
CA VAL A 68 -0.63 14.81 24.00
C VAL A 68 -0.01 16.21 24.02
N GLU A 69 -0.52 17.10 24.87
CA GLU A 69 0.05 18.43 25.07
C GLU A 69 1.44 18.37 25.73
N GLN A 70 1.69 17.41 26.62
CA GLN A 70 3.01 17.22 27.23
C GLN A 70 4.04 16.63 26.25
N ILE A 71 3.62 15.78 25.30
CA ILE A 71 4.47 15.29 24.20
C ILE A 71 5.07 16.47 23.42
N PHE A 72 4.31 17.54 23.19
CA PHE A 72 4.76 18.69 22.40
C PHE A 72 5.28 19.87 23.23
N ALA A 73 5.06 19.90 24.55
CA ALA A 73 5.45 21.00 25.43
C ALA A 73 6.90 20.91 25.96
N GLY A 74 7.52 19.72 25.97
CA GLY A 74 8.85 19.50 26.58
C GLY A 74 9.95 19.19 25.57
N GLY A 75 10.72 20.18 25.11
CA GLY A 75 12.03 19.97 24.45
C GLY A 75 12.06 19.32 23.05
N ASP A 76 10.95 18.76 22.58
CA ASP A 76 10.90 18.01 21.32
C ASP A 76 11.02 18.88 20.07
N ARG A 77 10.59 20.15 20.11
CA ARG A 77 10.83 21.09 19.01
C ARG A 77 12.33 21.30 18.76
N SER A 78 13.10 21.54 19.80
CA SER A 78 14.55 21.75 19.69
C SER A 78 15.28 20.48 19.26
N ARG A 79 14.78 19.29 19.63
CA ARG A 79 15.30 18.01 19.14
C ARG A 79 15.02 17.85 17.65
N LEU A 80 13.79 18.12 17.20
CA LEU A 80 13.42 18.08 15.78
C LEU A 80 14.23 19.08 14.94
N GLU A 81 14.46 20.29 15.46
CA GLU A 81 15.32 21.29 14.81
C GLU A 81 16.77 20.80 14.67
N LYS A 82 17.33 20.15 15.70
CA LYS A 82 18.66 19.51 15.62
C LYS A 82 18.70 18.38 14.60
N ILE A 83 17.65 17.56 14.52
CA ILE A 83 17.54 16.49 13.51
C ILE A 83 17.54 17.09 12.09
N VAL A 84 16.78 18.17 11.86
CA VAL A 84 16.77 18.85 10.56
C VAL A 84 18.13 19.47 10.24
N GLN A 85 18.83 20.03 11.22
CA GLN A 85 20.19 20.54 11.03
C GLN A 85 21.18 19.43 10.63
N GLN A 86 21.07 18.25 11.25
CA GLN A 86 21.93 17.10 10.93
C GLN A 86 21.54 16.43 9.61
N ALA A 87 20.26 16.44 9.25
CA ALA A 87 19.70 15.80 8.06
C ALA A 87 18.69 16.71 7.34
N PRO A 88 19.18 17.69 6.53
CA PRO A 88 18.32 18.72 5.93
C PRO A 88 17.24 18.19 5.00
N HIS A 89 17.45 17.02 4.37
CA HIS A 89 16.46 16.39 3.49
C HIS A 89 15.17 16.00 4.22
N LEU A 90 15.21 15.84 5.55
CA LEU A 90 14.05 15.52 6.38
C LEU A 90 13.15 16.73 6.66
N ALA A 91 13.60 17.96 6.37
CA ALA A 91 12.82 19.17 6.63
C ALA A 91 11.43 19.13 6.00
N SER A 92 11.34 18.62 4.77
CA SER A 92 10.08 18.49 4.04
C SER A 92 9.10 17.49 4.68
N SER A 93 9.63 16.40 5.25
CA SER A 93 8.84 15.34 5.89
C SER A 93 8.42 15.71 7.31
N LEU A 94 9.26 16.46 8.04
CA LEU A 94 8.99 16.92 9.40
C LEU A 94 8.17 18.22 9.44
N GLY A 95 8.05 18.94 8.31
CA GLY A 95 7.29 20.19 8.19
C GLY A 95 5.87 20.14 8.78
N PRO A 96 5.05 19.12 8.46
CA PRO A 96 3.72 18.99 9.05
C PRO A 96 3.73 18.87 10.58
N ILE A 97 4.76 18.25 11.17
CA ILE A 97 4.90 18.13 12.63
C ILE A 97 5.21 19.51 13.23
N PHE A 98 6.09 20.29 12.61
CA PHE A 98 6.36 21.66 13.06
C PHE A 98 5.13 22.58 12.98
N GLN A 99 4.28 22.40 11.95
CA GLN A 99 3.01 23.11 11.82
C GLN A 99 2.02 22.69 12.91
N LEU A 100 1.94 21.39 13.22
CA LEU A 100 1.09 20.87 14.30
C LEU A 100 1.49 21.47 15.66
N ILE A 101 2.80 21.56 15.94
CA ILE A 101 3.35 22.18 17.16
C ILE A 101 2.99 23.68 17.24
N ALA A 102 2.92 24.38 16.12
CA ALA A 102 2.72 25.83 16.08
C ALA A 102 1.25 26.26 16.03
N GLU A 103 0.40 25.54 15.30
CA GLU A 103 -0.93 26.00 14.89
C GLU A 103 -2.09 25.13 15.42
N ASN A 104 -1.80 24.12 16.27
CA ASN A 104 -2.75 23.15 16.86
C ASN A 104 -3.64 22.38 15.86
N SER A 105 -3.49 22.62 14.55
CA SER A 105 -4.23 21.93 13.50
C SER A 105 -3.42 21.95 12.21
N ILE A 106 -3.51 20.86 11.44
CA ILE A 106 -2.86 20.75 10.11
C ILE A 106 -3.86 20.20 9.10
N SER A 107 -3.75 20.67 7.86
CA SER A 107 -4.48 20.08 6.73
C SER A 107 -3.68 18.92 6.15
N VAL A 108 -4.11 17.69 6.46
CA VAL A 108 -3.46 16.48 5.94
C VAL A 108 -3.88 16.28 4.47
N GLN A 109 -2.88 16.25 3.59
CA GLN A 109 -3.12 15.99 2.16
C GLN A 109 -3.65 14.58 1.94
N LYS A 110 -4.63 14.41 1.04
CA LYS A 110 -5.27 13.10 0.77
C LYS A 110 -4.29 11.97 0.45
N ARG A 111 -3.15 12.29 -0.20
CA ARG A 111 -2.09 11.30 -0.48
C ARG A 111 -1.50 10.65 0.77
N HIS A 112 -1.50 11.36 1.91
CA HIS A 112 -1.00 10.80 3.16
C HIS A 112 -1.95 9.75 3.74
N TYR A 113 -3.25 9.79 3.43
CA TYR A 113 -4.17 8.72 3.81
C TYR A 113 -3.85 7.40 3.12
N ILE A 114 -3.40 7.45 1.88
CA ILE A 114 -2.96 6.24 1.15
C ILE A 114 -1.70 5.67 1.81
N ASN A 115 -0.73 6.52 2.16
CA ASN A 115 0.47 6.07 2.85
C ASN A 115 0.14 5.47 4.23
N LEU A 116 -0.79 6.10 4.97
CA LEU A 116 -1.24 5.60 6.26
C LEU A 116 -1.89 4.22 6.11
N TYR A 117 -2.82 4.08 5.17
CA TYR A 117 -3.45 2.81 4.85
C TYR A 117 -2.42 1.72 4.52
N ILE A 118 -1.44 2.03 3.67
CA ILE A 118 -0.37 1.07 3.32
C ILE A 118 0.42 0.67 4.57
N ASN A 119 0.82 1.62 5.41
CA ASN A 119 1.57 1.32 6.64
C ASN A 119 0.76 0.50 7.65
N GLU A 120 -0.55 0.74 7.78
CA GLU A 120 -1.46 -0.02 8.64
C GLU A 120 -1.70 -1.44 8.13
N THR A 121 -1.62 -1.66 6.81
CA THR A 121 -1.77 -3.00 6.24
C THR A 121 -0.53 -3.88 6.40
N VAL A 122 0.60 -3.33 6.83
CA VAL A 122 1.82 -4.11 7.10
C VAL A 122 1.63 -4.88 8.41
N PRO A 123 1.63 -6.23 8.40
CA PRO A 123 1.50 -6.99 9.62
C PRO A 123 2.77 -6.92 10.45
N ASP A 124 2.60 -6.83 11.77
CA ASP A 124 3.71 -6.77 12.74
C ASP A 124 4.58 -8.04 12.68
N LEU A 125 3.94 -9.21 12.56
CA LEU A 125 4.62 -10.49 12.43
C LEU A 125 4.84 -10.86 10.98
N ILE A 126 6.02 -11.42 10.70
CA ILE A 126 6.38 -11.93 9.36
C ILE A 126 5.43 -13.06 8.94
N ASN A 127 4.95 -13.87 9.89
CA ASN A 127 4.08 -15.01 9.59
C ASN A 127 2.66 -14.61 9.17
N ASP A 128 2.22 -13.41 9.54
CA ASP A 128 0.91 -12.87 9.15
C ASP A 128 0.95 -12.20 7.77
N ASP A 129 2.14 -12.17 7.14
CA ASP A 129 2.38 -11.56 5.85
C ASP A 129 1.87 -12.44 4.70
N LEU A 130 0.66 -12.13 4.24
CA LEU A 130 0.01 -12.84 3.13
C LEU A 130 0.49 -12.41 1.75
N ILE A 131 1.48 -11.51 1.64
CA ILE A 131 2.00 -11.05 0.34
C ILE A 131 2.51 -12.24 -0.49
N SER A 132 3.06 -13.27 0.16
CA SER A 132 3.57 -14.48 -0.50
C SER A 132 2.50 -15.22 -1.31
N ILE A 133 1.27 -15.30 -0.80
CA ILE A 133 0.14 -16.04 -1.38
C ILE A 133 -0.72 -15.22 -2.35
N GLU A 134 -0.48 -13.91 -2.45
CA GLU A 134 -1.25 -13.02 -3.33
C GLU A 134 -0.99 -13.33 -4.81
N THR A 135 -2.07 -13.40 -5.59
CA THR A 135 -2.05 -13.62 -7.04
C THR A 135 -2.51 -12.38 -7.79
N ASN A 136 -1.94 -12.13 -8.98
CA ASN A 136 -2.38 -11.04 -9.83
C ASN A 136 -3.88 -11.22 -10.19
N PRO A 137 -4.75 -10.26 -9.87
CA PRO A 137 -6.16 -10.36 -10.22
C PRO A 137 -6.40 -10.32 -11.75
N GLN A 138 -5.52 -9.72 -12.54
CA GLN A 138 -5.64 -9.73 -14.00
C GLN A 138 -5.11 -11.02 -14.61
N ASP A 139 -4.62 -11.96 -13.79
CA ASP A 139 -4.25 -13.27 -14.28
C ASP A 139 -5.47 -14.02 -14.84
N PRO A 140 -5.41 -14.59 -16.06
CA PRO A 140 -6.55 -15.25 -16.68
C PRO A 140 -7.14 -16.35 -15.80
N GLU A 141 -6.32 -17.11 -15.10
CA GLU A 141 -6.82 -18.17 -14.23
C GLU A 141 -7.58 -17.59 -13.03
N SER A 142 -7.00 -16.59 -12.36
CA SER A 142 -7.63 -15.86 -11.25
C SER A 142 -8.93 -15.14 -11.68
N TRP A 143 -8.91 -14.52 -12.85
CA TRP A 143 -10.07 -13.85 -13.43
C TRP A 143 -11.18 -14.85 -13.77
N THR A 144 -10.84 -15.93 -14.48
CA THR A 144 -11.78 -16.98 -14.88
C THR A 144 -12.41 -17.64 -13.67
N ARG A 145 -11.65 -17.97 -12.61
CA ARG A 145 -12.23 -18.56 -11.38
C ARG A 145 -13.27 -17.64 -10.73
N ARG A 146 -13.03 -16.32 -10.68
CA ARG A 146 -13.96 -15.34 -10.10
C ARG A 146 -15.19 -15.09 -10.97
N HIS A 147 -15.05 -15.21 -12.29
CA HIS A 147 -16.11 -14.90 -13.25
C HIS A 147 -16.77 -16.17 -13.81
N TYR A 148 -16.32 -17.36 -13.39
CA TYR A 148 -16.80 -18.66 -13.87
C TYR A 148 -18.33 -18.80 -13.86
N PRO A 149 -19.06 -18.35 -12.82
CA PRO A 149 -20.52 -18.41 -12.82
C PRO A 149 -21.20 -17.58 -13.93
N ASN A 150 -20.52 -16.56 -14.42
CA ASN A 150 -21.01 -15.64 -15.45
C ASN A 150 -20.52 -15.99 -16.85
N LEU A 151 -19.67 -17.00 -16.99
CA LEU A 151 -19.17 -17.45 -18.29
C LEU A 151 -20.17 -18.41 -18.92
N THR A 152 -20.48 -18.17 -20.19
CA THR A 152 -21.24 -19.10 -21.01
C THR A 152 -20.44 -20.38 -21.18
N THR A 153 -20.82 -21.43 -20.46
CA THR A 153 -20.22 -22.75 -20.64
C THR A 153 -20.67 -23.34 -21.98
N SER A 154 -19.92 -24.30 -22.51
CA SER A 154 -20.32 -25.07 -23.71
C SER A 154 -21.71 -25.73 -23.58
N LYS A 155 -22.23 -25.87 -22.36
CA LYS A 155 -23.57 -26.42 -22.06
C LYS A 155 -24.66 -25.36 -21.96
N PHE A 156 -24.34 -24.08 -22.14
CA PHE A 156 -25.30 -22.99 -22.12
C PHE A 156 -26.33 -23.18 -23.24
N LYS A 157 -27.58 -23.42 -22.86
CA LYS A 157 -28.72 -23.38 -23.77
C LYS A 157 -29.44 -22.04 -23.56
N PRO A 158 -29.54 -21.18 -24.58
CA PRO A 158 -30.30 -19.95 -24.46
C PRO A 158 -31.75 -20.27 -24.12
N VAL A 159 -32.27 -19.66 -23.05
CA VAL A 159 -33.69 -19.75 -22.72
C VAL A 159 -34.43 -18.75 -23.59
N HIS A 160 -35.25 -19.24 -24.51
CA HIS A 160 -36.15 -18.40 -25.28
C HIS A 160 -37.41 -18.14 -24.45
N PHE A 161 -37.61 -16.89 -24.05
CA PHE A 161 -38.91 -16.46 -23.53
C PHE A 161 -39.86 -16.25 -24.72
N PRO A 162 -41.11 -16.74 -24.66
CA PRO A 162 -42.09 -16.45 -25.69
C PRO A 162 -42.30 -14.93 -25.77
N ALA A 163 -42.37 -14.41 -26.99
CA ALA A 163 -42.75 -13.03 -27.23
C ALA A 163 -44.19 -12.82 -26.75
N ASN A 164 -44.40 -11.75 -25.96
CA ASN A 164 -45.75 -11.28 -25.63
C ASN A 164 -46.49 -10.79 -26.87
#